data_AF-C1EG47-F1
#
_entry.id   AF-C1EG47-F1
#
_cell.length_a   1.000
_cell.length_b   1.000
_cell.length_c   1.000
_cell.angle_alpha   90.00
_cell.angle_beta   90.00
_cell.angle_gamma   90.00
#
_symmetry.space_group_name_H-M   'P 1'
#
loop_
_entity.id
_entity.type
_entity.pdbx_description
1 polymer ?
#
loop_
_entity_poly.entity_id
_entity_poly.type
_entity_poly.pdbx_seq_one_letter_code
_entity_poly.pdbx_strand_id
1 'polypeptide(L)'
;MSHAVSHGARIAPVPSTSSRPGRDRACHQTRRSLHRQQYQWWQETPTPKANDILERLTEGSSLTRALTATLEFSVECTIQAYKDAGRTDPLERCLTYELGENLLRRSERNEIDGFGPRAMLDKVLRGSDLDPDAAAETLAAELKRRFASRRSRLRDACVCITWRGTHTNLSTLNRRAVLDVSTALSLGEDDFEATLATVTSVAQA
;
A
#
# COMPACT_ATOMS: atom_id res chain seq x y z
N MET A 1 5.33 -12.59 -85.14
CA MET A 1 6.56 -12.23 -85.84
C MET A 1 7.32 -11.30 -84.90
N SER A 2 8.27 -11.82 -84.11
CA SER A 2 9.71 -11.98 -84.47
C SER A 2 10.37 -10.60 -84.58
N HIS A 3 11.46 -10.20 -83.92
CA HIS A 3 12.44 -10.78 -83.00
C HIS A 3 13.00 -9.55 -82.20
N ALA A 4 13.23 -9.65 -80.89
CA ALA A 4 14.55 -9.84 -80.27
C ALA A 4 15.68 -8.91 -80.78
N VAL A 5 16.38 -8.25 -79.84
CA VAL A 5 17.83 -8.39 -79.59
C VAL A 5 18.17 -7.36 -78.49
N SER A 6 18.38 -7.76 -77.24
CA SER A 6 19.61 -8.33 -76.64
C SER A 6 20.61 -7.27 -76.20
N HIS A 7 21.26 -7.60 -75.07
CA HIS A 7 22.48 -7.04 -74.51
C HIS A 7 22.30 -5.67 -73.83
N GLY A 8 22.69 -5.51 -72.57
CA GLY A 8 23.66 -6.29 -71.85
C GLY A 8 24.47 -5.28 -71.06
N ALA A 9 24.37 -5.39 -69.74
CA ALA A 9 25.26 -4.77 -68.78
C ALA A 9 26.74 -4.96 -69.17
N ARG A 10 27.62 -4.15 -68.58
CA ARG A 10 28.98 -4.45 -68.08
C ARG A 10 29.75 -3.11 -67.96
N ILE A 11 30.65 -2.80 -67.04
CA ILE A 11 31.32 -3.44 -65.87
C ILE A 11 32.10 -2.25 -65.24
N ALA A 12 31.90 -1.87 -63.97
CA ALA A 12 32.79 -2.08 -62.79
C ALA A 12 34.31 -1.89 -63.04
N PRO A 13 35.09 -1.36 -62.06
CA PRO A 13 35.46 -2.21 -60.92
C PRO A 13 35.53 -1.50 -59.55
N VAL A 14 35.11 -2.24 -58.53
CA VAL A 14 35.60 -2.14 -57.14
C VAL A 14 36.29 -3.48 -56.87
N PRO A 15 37.50 -3.52 -56.30
CA PRO A 15 37.71 -4.32 -55.08
C PRO A 15 38.76 -3.64 -54.16
N SER A 16 38.87 -3.89 -52.85
CA SER A 16 38.89 -5.15 -52.10
C SER A 16 38.61 -4.81 -50.62
N THR A 17 37.64 -5.40 -49.90
CA THR A 17 37.57 -6.73 -49.26
C THR A 17 38.74 -7.14 -48.36
N SER A 18 38.40 -7.29 -47.07
CA SER A 18 38.77 -8.41 -46.18
C SER A 18 37.59 -8.57 -45.20
N SER A 19 36.63 -9.50 -45.31
CA SER A 19 36.63 -10.99 -45.21
C SER A 19 36.78 -11.49 -43.75
N ARG A 20 35.69 -11.53 -42.93
CA ARG A 20 34.80 -12.70 -42.58
C ARG A 20 35.47 -13.78 -41.69
N PRO A 21 34.76 -14.64 -40.90
CA PRO A 21 33.35 -15.10 -40.98
C PRO A 21 32.60 -15.10 -39.61
N GLY A 22 31.26 -15.16 -39.50
CA GLY A 22 30.45 -16.37 -39.67
C GLY A 22 29.27 -16.39 -38.67
N ARG A 23 28.04 -16.48 -39.22
CA ARG A 23 26.87 -17.26 -38.76
C ARG A 23 26.69 -17.51 -37.24
N ASP A 24 25.61 -16.99 -36.66
CA ASP A 24 24.39 -17.79 -36.40
C ASP A 24 23.30 -16.97 -35.67
N ARG A 25 22.05 -17.41 -35.87
CA ARG A 25 20.82 -16.90 -35.26
C ARG A 25 20.88 -16.90 -33.73
N ALA A 26 20.31 -15.90 -33.08
CA ALA A 26 19.42 -16.08 -31.92
C ALA A 26 18.78 -14.75 -31.48
N CYS A 27 17.45 -14.77 -31.32
CA CYS A 27 16.73 -13.87 -30.44
C CYS A 27 17.39 -13.87 -29.06
N HIS A 28 17.84 -12.73 -28.55
CA HIS A 28 17.93 -12.54 -27.09
C HIS A 28 17.67 -11.09 -26.72
N GLN A 29 16.55 -10.92 -26.01
CA GLN A 29 16.31 -9.85 -25.05
C GLN A 29 17.60 -9.57 -24.26
N THR A 30 18.02 -8.31 -24.22
CA THR A 30 19.02 -7.88 -23.24
C THR A 30 18.44 -6.76 -22.40
N ARG A 31 17.83 -7.21 -21.29
CA ARG A 31 17.74 -6.57 -19.99
C ARG A 31 18.27 -5.13 -19.94
N ARG A 32 17.34 -4.16 -19.95
CA ARG A 32 17.53 -2.94 -19.15
C ARG A 32 17.29 -3.28 -17.68
N SER A 33 18.27 -3.95 -17.10
CA SER A 33 18.49 -4.03 -15.66
C SER A 33 19.01 -2.66 -15.22
N LEU A 34 18.10 -1.75 -14.90
CA LEU A 34 18.45 -0.49 -14.24
C LEU A 34 17.60 -0.38 -12.98
N HIS A 35 18.26 -0.64 -11.85
CA HIS A 35 17.98 -0.04 -10.55
C HIS A 35 16.50 0.01 -10.11
N ARG A 36 15.94 -1.15 -9.73
CA ARG A 36 15.10 -1.19 -8.54
C ARG A 36 15.96 -1.64 -7.38
N GLN A 37 16.69 -0.69 -6.79
CA GLN A 37 17.04 -0.83 -5.39
C GLN A 37 15.71 -0.96 -4.65
N GLN A 38 15.42 -2.17 -4.20
CA GLN A 38 14.41 -2.41 -3.18
C GLN A 38 14.86 -1.60 -1.97
N TYR A 39 14.29 -0.41 -1.77
CA TYR A 39 14.23 0.19 -0.45
C TYR A 39 13.35 -0.76 0.38
N GLN A 40 13.97 -1.75 0.99
CA GLN A 40 13.37 -2.56 2.04
C GLN A 40 13.69 -1.82 3.34
N TRP A 41 12.90 -0.79 3.63
CA TRP A 41 13.12 0.14 4.76
C TRP A 41 12.29 -0.22 6.00
N TRP A 42 11.65 -1.39 6.02
CA TRP A 42 10.91 -1.85 7.19
C TRP A 42 11.55 -3.14 7.70
N GLN A 43 12.11 -3.06 8.91
CA GLN A 43 12.34 -4.24 9.74
C GLN A 43 11.06 -4.44 10.55
N GLU A 44 10.39 -5.56 10.32
CA GLU A 44 9.35 -6.04 11.23
C GLU A 44 9.97 -6.11 12.62
N THR A 45 9.40 -5.36 13.58
CA THR A 45 9.84 -5.37 14.97
C THR A 45 8.80 -6.16 15.76
N PRO A 46 9.04 -7.44 16.07
CA PRO A 46 8.25 -8.11 17.09
C PRO A 46 8.85 -7.72 18.44
N THR A 47 8.15 -6.91 19.23
CA THR A 47 8.43 -6.84 20.66
C THR A 47 7.36 -7.64 21.40
N PRO A 48 7.73 -8.70 22.14
CA PRO A 48 6.79 -9.51 22.93
C PRO A 48 5.85 -8.66 23.81
N LYS A 49 6.32 -7.50 24.29
CA LYS A 49 5.52 -6.54 25.07
C LYS A 49 4.37 -5.89 24.29
N ALA A 50 4.52 -5.68 22.99
CA ALA A 50 3.46 -5.11 22.16
C ALA A 50 2.29 -6.09 21.97
N ASN A 51 2.59 -7.40 21.94
CA ASN A 51 1.56 -8.43 21.85
C ASN A 51 0.71 -8.48 23.13
N ASP A 52 1.33 -8.44 24.32
CA ASP A 52 0.57 -8.42 25.58
C ASP A 52 -0.38 -7.21 25.68
N ILE A 53 0.06 -6.03 25.23
CA ILE A 53 -0.77 -4.83 25.22
C ILE A 53 -1.89 -4.97 24.19
N LEU A 54 -1.61 -5.47 22.97
CA LEU A 54 -2.62 -5.71 21.94
C LEU A 54 -3.66 -6.74 22.39
N GLU A 55 -3.24 -7.84 23.00
CA GLU A 55 -4.14 -8.87 23.53
C GLU A 55 -5.10 -8.25 24.54
N ARG A 56 -4.57 -7.55 25.57
CA ARG A 56 -5.38 -6.86 26.58
C ARG A 56 -6.30 -5.78 26.00
N LEU A 57 -5.87 -5.10 24.95
CA LEU A 57 -6.70 -4.12 24.22
C LEU A 57 -7.88 -4.80 23.50
N THR A 58 -7.75 -6.07 23.12
CA THR A 58 -8.76 -6.82 22.33
C THR A 58 -9.67 -7.74 23.13
N GLU A 59 -9.42 -7.96 24.42
CA GLU A 59 -10.15 -8.90 25.30
C GLU A 59 -11.62 -8.52 25.59
N GLY A 60 -12.02 -7.25 25.46
CA GLY A 60 -13.35 -6.78 25.89
C GLY A 60 -14.24 -6.26 24.76
N SER A 61 -15.44 -6.83 24.56
CA SER A 61 -16.29 -6.50 23.39
C SER A 61 -16.67 -5.01 23.22
N SER A 62 -16.79 -4.23 24.31
CA SER A 62 -17.05 -2.78 24.25
C SER A 62 -15.77 -1.97 24.04
N LEU A 63 -14.68 -2.36 24.70
CA LEU A 63 -13.36 -1.75 24.57
C LEU A 63 -12.81 -1.96 23.14
N THR A 64 -12.87 -3.19 22.63
CA THR A 64 -12.47 -3.55 21.27
C THR A 64 -13.20 -2.71 20.23
N ARG A 65 -14.53 -2.56 20.33
CA ARG A 65 -15.29 -1.69 19.41
C ARG A 65 -14.85 -0.22 19.49
N ALA A 66 -14.65 0.30 20.69
CA ALA A 66 -14.22 1.68 20.88
C ALA A 66 -12.80 1.92 20.34
N LEU A 67 -11.91 0.94 20.48
CA LEU A 67 -10.57 0.97 19.91
C LEU A 67 -10.60 0.84 18.39
N THR A 68 -11.42 -0.04 17.81
CA THR A 68 -11.65 -0.10 16.36
C THR A 68 -12.11 1.26 15.83
N ALA A 69 -13.08 1.91 16.48
CA ALA A 69 -13.53 3.24 16.10
C ALA A 69 -12.42 4.30 16.22
N THR A 70 -11.54 4.18 17.22
CA THR A 70 -10.37 5.06 17.39
C THR A 70 -9.35 4.86 16.26
N LEU A 71 -9.11 3.62 15.84
CA LEU A 71 -8.25 3.29 14.71
C LEU A 71 -8.82 3.79 13.38
N GLU A 72 -10.12 3.62 13.16
CA GLU A 72 -10.82 4.16 11.99
C GLU A 72 -10.71 5.68 11.95
N PHE A 73 -10.93 6.36 13.07
CA PHE A 73 -10.78 7.80 13.17
C PHE A 73 -9.33 8.25 12.92
N SER A 74 -8.33 7.49 13.38
CA SER A 74 -6.91 7.73 13.06
C SER A 74 -6.62 7.64 11.56
N VAL A 75 -7.16 6.63 10.88
CA VAL A 75 -7.04 6.50 9.41
C VAL A 75 -7.71 7.68 8.72
N GLU A 76 -8.95 8.03 9.12
CA GLU A 76 -9.69 9.14 8.54
C GLU A 76 -8.97 10.48 8.67
N CYS A 77 -8.48 10.82 9.86
CA CYS A 77 -7.72 12.05 10.08
C CYS A 77 -6.45 12.11 9.21
N THR A 78 -5.78 10.97 9.01
CA THR A 78 -4.58 10.91 8.17
C THR A 78 -4.91 11.22 6.71
N ILE A 79 -5.98 10.62 6.18
CA ILE A 79 -6.39 10.82 4.78
C ILE A 79 -6.97 12.23 4.57
N GLN A 80 -7.74 12.73 5.53
CA GLN A 80 -8.26 14.09 5.49
C GLN A 80 -7.11 15.11 5.47
N ALA A 81 -6.12 14.97 6.36
CA ALA A 81 -4.94 15.84 6.38
C ALA A 81 -4.16 15.79 5.05
N TYR A 82 -4.02 14.61 4.44
CA TYR A 82 -3.43 14.46 3.12
C TYR A 82 -4.19 15.26 2.05
N LYS A 83 -5.53 15.21 2.08
CA LYS A 83 -6.39 15.93 1.12
C LYS A 83 -6.38 17.43 1.35
N ASP A 84 -6.49 17.87 2.59
CA ASP A 84 -6.52 19.29 2.96
C ASP A 84 -5.18 19.98 2.60
N ALA A 85 -4.07 19.25 2.70
CA ALA A 85 -2.76 19.71 2.26
C ALA A 85 -2.60 19.77 0.73
N GLY A 86 -3.60 19.35 -0.06
CA GLY A 86 -3.54 19.39 -1.52
C GLY A 86 -2.42 18.54 -2.13
N ARG A 87 -2.02 17.46 -1.45
CA ARG A 87 -0.85 16.65 -1.82
C ARG A 87 -1.05 15.88 -3.12
N THR A 88 -0.01 15.88 -3.94
CA THR A 88 0.02 15.21 -5.24
C THR A 88 0.85 13.93 -5.25
N ASP A 89 1.62 13.67 -4.20
CA ASP A 89 2.37 12.42 -4.04
C ASP A 89 1.42 11.24 -3.74
N PRO A 90 1.79 9.98 -4.02
CA PRO A 90 0.89 8.86 -3.81
C PRO A 90 0.39 8.77 -2.36
N LEU A 91 -0.92 8.54 -2.13
CA LEU A 91 -1.47 8.36 -0.78
C LEU A 91 -0.77 7.21 -0.05
N GLU A 92 -0.28 6.22 -0.80
CA GLU A 92 0.56 5.14 -0.29
C GLU A 92 1.74 5.66 0.52
N ARG A 93 2.43 6.68 0.00
CA ARG A 93 3.57 7.29 0.66
C ARG A 93 3.13 7.91 1.98
N CYS A 94 2.09 8.73 1.97
CA CYS A 94 1.54 9.34 3.18
C CYS A 94 1.16 8.28 4.23
N LEU A 95 0.37 7.26 3.86
CA LEU A 95 -0.04 6.20 4.79
C LEU A 95 1.13 5.39 5.34
N THR A 96 2.23 5.24 4.59
CA THR A 96 3.38 4.49 5.12
C THR A 96 4.13 5.25 6.21
N TYR A 97 4.14 6.58 6.17
CA TYR A 97 4.92 7.39 7.12
C TYR A 97 4.06 8.03 8.21
N GLU A 98 2.86 8.48 7.90
CA GLU A 98 2.05 9.36 8.75
C GLU A 98 0.88 8.64 9.44
N LEU A 99 0.58 7.41 9.03
CA LEU A 99 -0.48 6.62 9.65
C LEU A 99 -0.17 6.37 11.13
N GLY A 100 -1.14 6.63 12.01
CA GLY A 100 -0.98 6.47 13.45
C GLY A 100 -0.26 7.63 14.15
N GLU A 101 0.36 8.58 13.44
CA GLU A 101 1.05 9.72 14.09
C GLU A 101 0.09 10.61 14.90
N ASN A 102 -1.18 10.69 14.47
CA ASN A 102 -2.22 11.40 15.21
C ASN A 102 -2.65 10.73 16.53
N LEU A 103 -2.27 9.47 16.77
CA LEU A 103 -2.42 8.80 18.07
C LEU A 103 -1.27 9.17 19.01
N LEU A 104 -0.12 9.61 18.47
CA LEU A 104 1.06 9.99 19.23
C LEU A 104 1.08 11.48 19.59
N ARG A 105 0.36 12.31 18.82
CA ARG A 105 0.23 13.75 19.08
C ARG A 105 -0.60 13.98 20.34
N ARG A 106 0.05 14.43 21.41
CA ARG A 106 -0.64 15.01 22.56
C ARG A 106 -1.21 16.36 22.18
N SER A 107 -2.50 16.58 22.44
CA SER A 107 -3.07 17.93 22.38
C SER A 107 -2.27 18.82 23.33
N GLU A 108 -1.68 19.89 22.80
CA GLU A 108 -1.07 20.90 23.65
C GLU A 108 -2.17 21.47 24.57
N ARG A 109 -1.84 21.69 25.85
CA ARG A 109 -2.81 22.00 26.92
C ARG A 109 -3.71 23.22 26.69
N ASN A 110 -3.53 23.96 25.59
CA ASN A 110 -4.25 25.18 25.24
C ASN A 110 -5.04 25.12 23.93
N GLU A 111 -5.04 23.98 23.21
CA GLU A 111 -5.94 23.81 22.06
C GLU A 111 -7.32 23.33 22.56
N ILE A 112 -8.30 24.21 22.42
CA ILE A 112 -9.68 24.05 22.89
C ILE A 112 -10.41 22.90 22.17
N ASP A 113 -9.84 22.34 21.10
CA ASP A 113 -10.43 21.27 20.32
C ASP A 113 -9.85 19.89 20.67
N GLY A 114 -10.26 19.37 21.83
CA GLY A 114 -9.98 18.01 22.31
C GLY A 114 -10.66 16.87 21.51
N PHE A 115 -10.79 17.03 20.19
CA PHE A 115 -11.40 16.09 19.25
C PHE A 115 -10.34 15.56 18.27
N GLY A 116 -9.51 14.64 18.75
CA GLY A 116 -8.53 13.94 17.92
C GLY A 116 -8.40 12.47 18.32
N PRO A 117 -7.80 11.63 17.46
CA PRO A 117 -7.61 10.20 17.74
C PRO A 117 -6.93 9.92 19.08
N ARG A 118 -5.90 10.70 19.45
CA ARG A 118 -5.28 10.63 20.78
C ARG A 118 -6.27 10.90 21.92
N ALA A 119 -7.02 11.99 21.85
CA ALA A 119 -7.98 12.36 22.89
C ALA A 119 -9.12 11.33 23.01
N MET A 120 -9.52 10.71 21.90
CA MET A 120 -10.45 9.58 21.91
C MET A 120 -9.84 8.36 22.59
N LEU A 121 -8.60 8.00 22.26
CA LEU A 121 -7.88 6.91 22.92
C LEU A 121 -7.76 7.13 24.44
N ASP A 122 -7.36 8.33 24.88
CA ASP A 122 -7.26 8.68 26.30
C ASP A 122 -8.61 8.55 27.03
N LYS A 123 -9.73 8.85 26.34
CA LYS A 123 -11.09 8.65 26.88
C LYS A 123 -11.45 7.17 26.95
N VAL A 124 -11.11 6.39 25.91
CA VAL A 124 -11.39 4.95 25.83
C VAL A 124 -10.64 4.17 26.91
N LEU A 125 -9.38 4.56 27.18
CA LEU A 125 -8.53 3.93 28.19
C LEU A 125 -8.77 4.46 29.61
N ARG A 126 -9.65 5.45 29.79
CA ARG A 126 -9.94 6.02 31.11
C ARG A 126 -10.54 4.94 32.03
N GLY A 127 -9.84 4.67 33.13
CA GLY A 127 -10.24 3.64 34.09
C GLY A 127 -9.78 2.22 33.73
N SER A 128 -8.94 2.07 32.70
CA SER A 128 -8.18 0.85 32.45
C SER A 128 -6.82 0.91 33.16
N ASP A 129 -6.20 -0.24 33.40
CA ASP A 129 -4.83 -0.36 33.93
C ASP A 129 -3.75 -0.24 32.82
N LEU A 130 -4.13 0.24 31.63
CA LEU A 130 -3.23 0.38 30.49
C LEU A 130 -2.64 1.79 30.46
N ASP A 131 -1.34 1.89 30.21
CA ASP A 131 -0.68 3.16 29.93
C ASP A 131 -1.13 3.72 28.57
N PRO A 132 -1.76 4.91 28.51
CA PRO A 132 -2.23 5.50 27.26
C PRO A 132 -1.12 5.81 26.26
N ASP A 133 0.09 6.10 26.71
CA ASP A 133 1.23 6.33 25.82
C ASP A 133 1.67 5.02 25.16
N ALA A 134 1.94 3.99 25.96
CA ALA A 134 2.29 2.67 25.43
C ALA A 134 1.19 2.09 24.52
N ALA A 135 -0.09 2.30 24.86
CA ALA A 135 -1.20 1.88 24.02
C ALA A 135 -1.22 2.63 22.68
N ALA A 136 -0.97 3.94 22.67
CA ALA A 136 -0.91 4.71 21.44
C ALA A 136 0.23 4.29 20.52
N GLU A 137 1.43 4.09 21.08
CA GLU A 137 2.60 3.59 20.33
C GLU A 137 2.31 2.22 19.72
N THR A 138 1.73 1.32 20.52
CA THR A 138 1.38 -0.03 20.10
C THR A 138 0.33 -0.02 18.98
N LEU A 139 -0.73 0.77 19.11
CA LEU A 139 -1.77 0.89 18.10
C LEU A 139 -1.27 1.57 16.82
N ALA A 140 -0.42 2.60 16.93
CA ALA A 140 0.19 3.25 15.78
C ALA A 140 1.11 2.29 15.00
N ALA A 141 1.94 1.51 15.72
CA ALA A 141 2.78 0.49 15.12
C ALA A 141 1.94 -0.60 14.42
N GLU A 142 0.86 -1.04 15.07
CA GLU A 142 -0.05 -2.04 14.53
C GLU A 142 -0.75 -1.56 13.25
N LEU A 143 -1.19 -0.30 13.19
CA LEU A 143 -1.74 0.28 11.96
C LEU A 143 -0.75 0.26 10.80
N LYS A 144 0.50 0.65 11.06
CA LYS A 144 1.57 0.62 10.04
C LYS A 144 1.86 -0.81 9.58
N ARG A 145 1.92 -1.77 10.52
CA ARG A 145 2.11 -3.20 10.23
C ARG A 145 0.97 -3.75 9.35
N ARG A 146 -0.28 -3.49 9.73
CA ARG A 146 -1.48 -3.90 8.97
C ARG A 146 -1.48 -3.30 7.58
N PHE A 147 -1.21 -2.01 7.44
CA PHE A 147 -1.11 -1.38 6.12
C PHE A 147 -0.06 -2.05 5.25
N ALA A 148 1.14 -2.30 5.79
CA ALA A 148 2.23 -2.95 5.06
C ALA A 148 1.85 -4.37 4.58
N SER A 149 1.28 -5.19 5.48
CA SER A 149 0.86 -6.57 5.21
C SER A 149 -0.30 -6.64 4.21
N ARG A 150 -1.34 -5.82 4.41
CA ARG A 150 -2.59 -5.89 3.64
C ARG A 150 -2.45 -5.28 2.25
N ARG A 151 -1.52 -4.34 2.07
CA ARG A 151 -1.27 -3.71 0.76
C ARG A 151 -0.89 -4.72 -0.32
N SER A 152 0.00 -5.67 -0.04
CA SER A 152 0.36 -6.71 -1.01
C SER A 152 -0.84 -7.61 -1.31
N ARG A 153 -1.54 -8.06 -0.26
CA ARG A 153 -2.75 -8.89 -0.38
C ARG A 153 -3.84 -8.24 -1.24
N LEU A 154 -4.20 -6.99 -0.96
CA LEU A 154 -5.22 -6.25 -1.70
C LEU A 154 -4.81 -6.02 -3.16
N ARG A 155 -3.53 -5.78 -3.41
CA ARG A 155 -2.98 -5.64 -4.76
C ARG A 155 -3.07 -6.94 -5.54
N ASP A 156 -2.63 -8.04 -4.96
CA ASP A 156 -2.63 -9.36 -5.60
C ASP A 156 -4.06 -9.84 -5.89
N ALA A 157 -4.98 -9.51 -4.99
CA ALA A 157 -6.41 -9.78 -5.14
C ALA A 157 -7.16 -8.82 -6.09
N CYS A 158 -6.48 -7.82 -6.68
CA CYS A 158 -7.09 -6.79 -7.54
C CYS A 158 -8.27 -6.06 -6.86
N VAL A 159 -8.11 -5.73 -5.56
CA VAL A 159 -9.10 -4.96 -4.79
C VAL A 159 -8.75 -3.47 -4.86
N CYS A 160 -9.74 -2.67 -5.22
CA CYS A 160 -9.67 -1.22 -5.22
C CYS A 160 -9.90 -0.68 -3.80
N ILE A 161 -9.05 0.25 -3.35
CA ILE A 161 -9.22 0.93 -2.07
C ILE A 161 -9.98 2.25 -2.29
N THR A 162 -11.05 2.44 -1.52
CA THR A 162 -11.83 3.68 -1.48
C THR A 162 -11.70 4.38 -0.14
N TRP A 163 -12.05 5.66 -0.13
CA TRP A 163 -12.24 6.46 1.07
C TRP A 163 -13.54 7.25 0.92
N ARG A 164 -14.52 7.00 1.80
CA ARG A 164 -15.86 7.61 1.74
C ARG A 164 -16.50 7.45 0.36
N GLY A 165 -16.38 6.25 -0.21
CA GLY A 165 -16.89 5.91 -1.54
C GLY A 165 -16.12 6.52 -2.72
N THR A 166 -15.07 7.31 -2.46
CA THR A 166 -14.22 7.88 -3.52
C THR A 166 -13.01 6.99 -3.77
N HIS A 167 -12.70 6.71 -5.03
CA HIS A 167 -11.49 5.98 -5.39
C HIS A 167 -10.24 6.74 -4.93
N THR A 168 -9.32 6.02 -4.31
CA THR A 168 -8.01 6.55 -3.94
C THR A 168 -6.98 6.22 -5.02
N ASN A 169 -5.87 6.96 -5.06
CA ASN A 169 -4.72 6.61 -5.91
C ASN A 169 -3.96 5.37 -5.43
N LEU A 170 -4.40 4.73 -4.32
CA LEU A 170 -3.99 3.37 -3.92
C LEU A 170 -4.63 2.30 -4.78
N SER A 171 -5.74 2.60 -5.47
CA SER A 171 -6.44 1.65 -6.32
C SER A 171 -5.53 1.14 -7.44
N THR A 172 -5.39 -0.17 -7.55
CA THR A 172 -4.86 -0.78 -8.76
C THR A 172 -5.84 -0.58 -9.92
N LEU A 173 -5.33 -0.61 -11.17
CA LEU A 173 -6.13 -0.39 -12.38
C LEU A 173 -7.19 -1.49 -12.62
N ASN A 174 -7.08 -2.62 -11.93
CA ASN A 174 -7.97 -3.77 -12.11
C ASN A 174 -9.05 -3.74 -11.03
N ARG A 175 -10.25 -3.26 -11.39
CA ARG A 175 -11.35 -2.93 -10.45
C ARG A 175 -12.30 -4.09 -10.24
N ARG A 176 -11.81 -5.25 -9.79
CA ARG A 176 -12.69 -6.41 -9.57
C ARG A 176 -13.61 -6.22 -8.37
N ALA A 177 -13.07 -5.67 -7.27
CA ALA A 177 -13.83 -5.45 -6.05
C ALA A 177 -13.39 -4.14 -5.37
N VAL A 178 -14.17 -3.67 -4.40
CA VAL A 178 -13.91 -2.42 -3.67
C VAL A 178 -13.93 -2.68 -2.16
N LEU A 179 -13.00 -2.06 -1.43
CA LEU A 179 -12.95 -2.06 0.02
C LEU A 179 -12.62 -0.64 0.53
N ASP A 180 -13.27 -0.19 1.60
CA ASP A 180 -12.92 1.09 2.24
C ASP A 180 -11.64 0.92 3.07
N VAL A 181 -10.78 1.93 3.00
CA VAL A 181 -9.47 1.94 3.67
C VAL A 181 -9.57 1.84 5.19
N SER A 182 -10.59 2.44 5.80
CA SER A 182 -10.79 2.36 7.26
C SER A 182 -11.10 0.93 7.66
N THR A 183 -12.03 0.28 6.97
CA THR A 183 -12.35 -1.15 7.16
C THR A 183 -11.13 -2.04 6.91
N ALA A 184 -10.40 -1.79 5.82
CA ALA A 184 -9.22 -2.57 5.48
C ALA A 184 -8.12 -2.51 6.55
N LEU A 185 -8.06 -1.47 7.39
CA LEU A 185 -7.01 -1.27 8.39
C LEU A 185 -7.48 -1.51 9.84
N SER A 186 -8.78 -1.35 10.12
CA SER A 186 -9.33 -1.48 11.47
C SER A 186 -9.61 -2.93 11.89
N LEU A 187 -9.90 -3.82 10.94
CA LEU A 187 -10.18 -5.25 11.19
C LEU A 187 -8.96 -5.99 11.77
N GLY A 188 -9.19 -7.05 12.55
CA GLY A 188 -8.16 -8.04 12.89
C GLY A 188 -7.68 -8.82 11.67
N GLU A 189 -6.62 -9.63 11.80
CA GLU A 189 -6.08 -10.40 10.66
C GLU A 189 -7.07 -11.45 10.14
N ASP A 190 -7.70 -12.23 11.02
CA ASP A 190 -8.68 -13.25 10.62
C ASP A 190 -9.91 -12.64 9.95
N ASP A 191 -10.44 -11.55 10.53
CA ASP A 191 -11.58 -10.81 9.97
C ASP A 191 -11.23 -10.17 8.63
N PHE A 192 -9.98 -9.70 8.47
CA PHE A 192 -9.50 -9.14 7.21
C PHE A 192 -9.45 -10.22 6.13
N GLU A 193 -8.90 -11.41 6.40
CA GLU A 193 -8.83 -12.50 5.42
C GLU A 193 -10.24 -12.99 5.04
N ALA A 194 -11.15 -13.10 6.01
CA ALA A 194 -12.55 -13.46 5.76
C ALA A 194 -13.26 -12.40 4.89
N THR A 195 -13.03 -11.12 5.19
CA THR A 195 -13.57 -10.00 4.39
C THR A 195 -12.99 -10.02 2.98
N LEU A 196 -11.68 -10.22 2.83
CA LEU A 196 -11.01 -10.29 1.53
C LEU A 196 -11.56 -11.45 0.68
N ALA A 197 -11.73 -12.63 1.28
CA ALA A 197 -12.33 -13.79 0.61
C ALA A 197 -13.77 -13.52 0.16
N THR A 198 -14.56 -12.87 1.01
CA THR A 198 -15.96 -12.51 0.70
C THR A 198 -16.02 -11.52 -0.48
N VAL A 199 -15.25 -10.43 -0.39
CA VAL A 199 -15.23 -9.36 -1.39
C VAL A 199 -14.72 -9.87 -2.75
N THR A 200 -13.73 -10.75 -2.75
CA THR A 200 -13.19 -11.36 -3.98
C THR A 200 -14.12 -12.41 -4.59
N SER A 201 -14.85 -13.18 -3.78
CA SER A 201 -15.86 -14.14 -4.24
C SER A 201 -17.05 -13.44 -4.91
N VAL A 202 -17.59 -12.39 -4.27
CA VAL A 202 -18.70 -11.60 -4.82
C VAL A 202 -18.32 -10.94 -6.15
N ALA A 203 -17.05 -10.55 -6.32
CA ALA A 203 -16.55 -9.95 -7.55
C ALA A 203 -16.32 -10.95 -8.72
N GLN A 204 -16.36 -12.26 -8.45
CA GLN A 204 -16.21 -13.31 -9.46
C GLN A 204 -17.55 -13.91 -9.91
N ALA A 205 -18.61 -13.69 -9.13
CA ALA A 205 -19.98 -14.10 -9.44
C ALA A 205 -20.65 -13.11 -10.42
#